data_AF-A0A845W470-F1
#
_entry.id   AF-A0A845W470-F1
#
_cell.length_a   1.000
_cell.length_b   1.000
_cell.length_c   1.000
_cell.angle_alpha   90.00
_cell.angle_beta   90.00
_cell.angle_gamma   90.00
#
_symmetry.space_group_name_H-M   'P 1'
#
loop_
_entity.id
_entity.type
_entity.pdbx_description
1 polymer ?
#
loop_
_entity_poly.entity_id
_entity_poly.type
_entity_poly.pdbx_seq_one_letter_code
_entity_poly.pdbx_strand_id
1 'polypeptide(L)'
;MNVKNITAYAEASTTTVPVMEVVMTGTSGHKKLALINEVYQNFFLYNPKKKMTRIEVRDKFGISRQALYDWQVNVIDPVPHDYAVIIRGEFYTKNGCRPTKTIRGLTIHQVFVFWLIYQVMKLVNTYKQAIPLLGRLLEVFTKEDFDTRFEAWKSNYSV
;
A
#
# COMPACT_ATOMS: atom_id res chain seq x y z
N MET A 1 26.06 -24.87 -21.60
CA MET A 1 25.35 -25.09 -20.33
C MET A 1 24.83 -23.74 -19.85
N ASN A 2 23.50 -23.58 -19.78
CA ASN A 2 22.84 -22.33 -19.41
C ASN A 2 23.06 -22.03 -17.94
N VAL A 3 23.73 -20.91 -17.66
CA VAL A 3 23.84 -20.32 -16.31
C VAL A 3 22.45 -19.80 -15.95
N LYS A 4 21.78 -20.48 -15.02
CA LYS A 4 20.52 -20.01 -14.45
C LYS A 4 20.77 -18.68 -13.77
N ASN A 5 20.08 -17.63 -14.25
CA ASN A 5 19.94 -16.36 -13.56
C ASN A 5 19.44 -16.63 -12.14
N ILE A 6 20.33 -16.46 -11.17
CA ILE A 6 19.99 -16.36 -9.76
C ILE A 6 19.42 -14.94 -9.61
N THR A 7 18.12 -14.78 -9.80
CA THR A 7 17.43 -13.59 -9.34
C THR A 7 17.55 -13.58 -7.82
N ALA A 8 18.41 -12.69 -7.32
CA ALA A 8 18.49 -12.37 -5.92
C ALA A 8 17.10 -11.95 -5.46
N TYR A 9 16.43 -12.83 -4.70
CA TYR A 9 15.34 -12.43 -3.82
C TYR A 9 15.98 -11.53 -2.77
N ALA A 10 16.08 -10.25 -3.09
CA ALA A 10 16.47 -9.22 -2.15
C ALA A 10 15.56 -9.36 -0.94
N GLU A 11 16.18 -9.67 0.18
CA GLU A 11 15.57 -9.83 1.49
C GLU A 11 14.66 -8.64 1.77
N ALA A 12 13.34 -8.84 1.65
CA ALA A 12 12.33 -7.83 1.91
C ALA A 12 12.12 -7.59 3.43
N SER A 13 13.20 -7.55 4.22
CA SER A 13 13.15 -7.54 5.70
C SER A 13 13.29 -6.16 6.36
N THR A 14 13.45 -5.06 5.61
CA THR A 14 13.63 -3.70 6.19
C THR A 14 12.45 -2.75 5.99
N THR A 15 11.42 -3.13 5.21
CA THR A 15 10.33 -2.22 4.81
C THR A 15 9.35 -1.80 5.93
N THR A 16 9.43 -2.41 7.11
CA THR A 16 8.56 -2.07 8.25
C THR A 16 8.96 -0.77 8.94
N VAL A 17 10.23 -0.38 8.90
CA VAL A 17 10.75 0.79 9.63
C VAL A 17 10.27 2.13 9.06
N PRO A 18 10.34 2.39 7.74
CA PRO A 18 9.99 3.71 7.20
C PRO A 18 8.50 4.05 7.30
N VAL A 19 7.62 3.06 7.10
CA VAL A 19 6.16 3.25 7.23
C VAL A 19 5.79 3.63 8.66
N MET A 20 6.45 3.03 9.65
CA MET A 20 6.22 3.33 11.06
C MET A 20 6.70 4.74 11.42
N GLU A 21 7.90 5.12 11.00
CA GLU A 21 8.47 6.43 11.30
C GLU A 21 7.60 7.57 10.74
N VAL A 22 7.00 7.39 9.55
CA VAL A 22 6.05 8.36 8.97
C VAL A 22 4.83 8.59 9.88
N VAL A 23 4.34 7.56 10.58
CA VAL A 23 3.14 7.63 11.43
C VAL A 23 3.46 8.10 12.85
N MET A 24 4.64 7.74 13.35
CA MET A 24 5.02 7.95 14.76
C MET A 24 5.70 9.28 15.02
N THR A 25 6.20 9.97 13.99
CA THR A 25 7.03 11.15 14.21
C THR A 25 6.34 12.47 13.82
N GLY A 26 6.37 13.43 14.73
CA GLY A 26 6.30 14.86 14.41
C GLY A 26 7.65 15.37 13.85
N THR A 27 8.32 14.57 13.01
CA THR A 27 9.66 14.90 12.49
C THR A 27 9.64 16.16 11.64
N SER A 28 10.76 16.90 11.67
CA SER A 28 11.01 18.05 10.81
C SER A 28 10.71 17.73 9.33
N GLY A 29 10.23 18.74 8.58
CA GLY A 29 9.70 18.56 7.23
C GLY A 29 10.64 17.80 6.27
N HIS A 30 11.95 18.00 6.37
CA HIS A 30 12.93 17.31 5.52
C HIS A 30 13.06 15.81 5.80
N LYS A 31 13.04 15.38 7.07
CA LYS A 31 13.12 13.96 7.44
C LYS A 31 11.86 13.21 7.04
N LYS A 32 10.69 13.84 7.25
CA LYS A 32 9.39 13.29 6.83
C LYS A 32 9.34 13.04 5.32
N LEU A 33 9.82 14.00 4.52
CA LEU A 33 9.84 13.86 3.06
C LEU A 33 10.76 12.73 2.59
N ALA A 34 11.94 12.56 3.21
CA ALA A 34 12.84 11.46 2.90
C ALA A 34 12.19 10.08 3.15
N LEU A 35 11.51 9.93 4.28
CA LEU A 35 10.78 8.69 4.61
C LEU A 35 9.63 8.41 3.65
N ILE A 36 8.86 9.43 3.27
CA ILE A 36 7.81 9.30 2.26
C ILE A 36 8.40 8.79 0.94
N ASN A 37 9.50 9.37 0.48
CA ASN A 37 10.18 8.95 -0.75
C ASN A 37 10.63 7.48 -0.66
N GLU A 38 11.20 7.08 0.47
CA GLU A 38 11.65 5.71 0.70
C GLU A 38 10.47 4.71 0.67
N VAL A 39 9.33 5.04 1.27
CA VAL A 39 8.12 4.20 1.23
C VAL A 39 7.65 3.98 -0.21
N TYR A 40 7.60 5.04 -1.02
CA TYR A 40 7.23 4.92 -2.43
C TYR A 40 8.23 4.09 -3.23
N GLN A 41 9.54 4.34 -3.07
CA GLN A 41 10.59 3.59 -3.74
C GLN A 41 10.48 2.10 -3.40
N ASN A 42 10.32 1.77 -2.12
CA ASN A 42 10.15 0.39 -1.65
C ASN A 42 8.93 -0.29 -2.29
N PHE A 43 7.81 0.41 -2.41
CA PHE A 43 6.64 -0.14 -3.11
C PHE A 43 6.89 -0.31 -4.61
N PHE A 44 7.49 0.66 -5.28
CA PHE A 44 7.74 0.61 -6.72
C PHE A 44 8.80 -0.41 -7.12
N LEU A 45 9.72 -0.79 -6.22
CA LEU A 45 10.67 -1.90 -6.44
C LEU A 45 9.97 -3.25 -6.65
N TYR A 46 8.74 -3.43 -6.15
CA TYR A 46 7.93 -4.60 -6.50
C TYR A 46 7.47 -4.59 -7.96
N ASN A 47 7.66 -3.49 -8.70
CA ASN A 47 7.26 -3.28 -10.10
C ASN A 47 5.78 -3.66 -10.33
N PRO A 48 4.81 -2.98 -9.70
CA PRO A 48 3.42 -3.39 -9.75
C PRO A 48 2.80 -3.05 -11.12
N LYS A 49 1.94 -3.93 -11.63
CA LYS A 49 1.20 -3.66 -12.87
C LYS A 49 0.14 -2.57 -12.63
N LYS A 50 -0.20 -1.82 -13.69
CA LYS A 50 -1.25 -0.78 -13.65
C LYS A 50 -2.59 -1.29 -13.10
N LYS A 51 -2.92 -2.55 -13.39
CA LYS A 51 -4.02 -3.29 -12.76
C LYS A 51 -3.55 -4.67 -12.33
N MET A 52 -3.98 -5.11 -11.15
CA MET A 52 -3.63 -6.43 -10.61
C MET A 52 -4.85 -7.14 -10.04
N THR A 53 -4.98 -8.44 -10.28
CA THR A 53 -5.95 -9.27 -9.59
C THR A 53 -5.50 -9.58 -8.16
N ARG A 54 -6.41 -10.01 -7.29
CA ARG A 54 -6.04 -10.48 -5.93
C ARG A 54 -5.05 -11.64 -5.95
N ILE A 55 -5.07 -12.45 -7.01
CA ILE A 55 -4.11 -13.54 -7.21
C ILE A 55 -2.73 -12.97 -7.49
N GLU A 56 -2.62 -11.99 -8.39
CA GLU A 56 -1.34 -11.33 -8.68
C GLU A 56 -0.79 -10.56 -7.47
N VAL A 57 -1.67 -9.95 -6.66
CA VAL A 57 -1.26 -9.31 -5.40
C VAL A 57 -0.72 -10.35 -4.42
N ARG A 58 -1.39 -11.50 -4.27
CA ARG A 58 -0.88 -12.60 -3.46
C ARG A 58 0.49 -13.06 -3.94
N ASP A 59 0.64 -13.30 -5.23
CA ASP A 59 1.86 -13.87 -5.79
C ASP A 59 3.04 -12.90 -5.69
N LYS A 60 2.76 -11.59 -5.79
CA LYS A 60 3.80 -10.54 -5.74
C LYS A 60 4.18 -10.12 -4.32
N PHE A 61 3.24 -10.11 -3.38
CA PHE A 61 3.46 -9.59 -2.02
C PHE A 61 3.36 -10.66 -0.92
N GLY A 62 3.02 -11.90 -1.26
CA GLY A 62 2.84 -12.99 -0.30
C GLY A 62 1.56 -12.88 0.55
N ILE A 63 0.63 -11.99 0.20
CA ILE A 63 -0.58 -11.71 0.98
C ILE A 63 -1.71 -12.65 0.56
N SER A 64 -2.25 -13.45 1.49
CA SER A 64 -3.30 -14.41 1.15
C SER A 64 -4.59 -13.73 0.65
N ARG A 65 -5.37 -14.44 -0.18
CA ARG A 65 -6.68 -13.96 -0.65
C ARG A 65 -7.65 -13.69 0.50
N GLN A 66 -7.56 -14.48 1.56
CA GLN A 66 -8.37 -14.32 2.77
C GLN A 66 -7.99 -13.03 3.49
N ALA A 67 -6.69 -12.76 3.68
CA ALA A 67 -6.23 -11.52 4.30
C ALA A 67 -6.70 -10.27 3.54
N LEU A 68 -6.61 -10.28 2.20
CA LEU A 68 -7.13 -9.17 1.38
C LEU A 68 -8.64 -8.96 1.57
N TYR A 69 -9.41 -10.05 1.71
CA TYR A 69 -10.84 -9.97 1.98
C TYR A 69 -11.12 -9.45 3.39
N ASP A 70 -10.44 -10.00 4.39
CA ASP A 70 -10.62 -9.58 5.79
C ASP A 70 -10.23 -8.12 5.99
N TRP A 71 -9.18 -7.63 5.34
CA TRP A 71 -8.81 -6.22 5.39
C TRP A 71 -9.81 -5.33 4.68
N GLN A 72 -10.39 -5.78 3.57
CA GLN A 72 -11.47 -5.03 2.94
C GLN A 72 -12.63 -4.84 3.91
N VAL A 73 -13.08 -5.92 4.55
CA VAL A 73 -14.25 -5.88 5.45
C VAL A 73 -13.94 -5.15 6.75
N ASN A 74 -12.79 -5.41 7.37
CA ASN A 74 -12.51 -4.97 8.74
C ASN A 74 -11.69 -3.69 8.84
N VAL A 75 -10.97 -3.30 7.78
CA VAL A 75 -10.06 -2.13 7.80
C VAL A 75 -10.49 -1.06 6.81
N ILE A 76 -10.96 -1.44 5.61
CA ILE A 76 -11.39 -0.49 4.57
C ILE A 76 -12.85 -0.07 4.75
N ASP A 77 -13.70 -1.01 5.15
CA ASP A 77 -15.11 -0.79 5.42
C ASP A 77 -15.47 -0.82 6.94
N PRO A 78 -14.67 -0.21 7.84
CA PRO A 78 -14.89 -0.34 9.27
C PRO A 78 -16.12 0.46 9.72
N VAL A 79 -16.71 0.00 10.81
CA VAL A 79 -17.70 0.74 11.61
C VAL A 79 -17.06 0.91 13.00
N PRO A 80 -16.92 2.11 13.59
CA PRO A 80 -17.57 3.40 13.30
C PRO A 80 -16.80 4.38 12.38
N HIS A 81 -17.44 5.53 12.09
CA HIS A 81 -17.31 6.30 10.84
C HIS A 81 -16.06 7.17 10.61
N ASP A 82 -15.39 7.68 11.65
CA ASP A 82 -14.41 8.79 11.46
C ASP A 82 -13.25 8.41 10.53
N TYR A 83 -12.62 7.26 10.77
CA TYR A 83 -11.60 6.72 9.87
C TYR A 83 -12.19 6.11 8.60
N ALA A 84 -13.44 5.61 8.67
CA ALA A 84 -14.10 5.00 7.53
C ALA A 84 -14.28 6.00 6.38
N VAL A 85 -14.53 7.29 6.66
CA VAL A 85 -14.65 8.33 5.62
C VAL A 85 -13.34 8.50 4.87
N ILE A 86 -12.23 8.66 5.59
CA ILE A 86 -10.89 8.84 5.00
C ILE A 86 -10.50 7.60 4.19
N ILE A 87 -10.57 6.42 4.81
CA ILE A 87 -10.13 5.17 4.19
C ILE A 87 -10.99 4.83 2.96
N ARG A 88 -12.31 4.96 3.04
CA ARG A 88 -13.20 4.74 1.88
C ARG A 88 -13.01 5.81 0.80
N GLY A 89 -12.77 7.05 1.19
CA GLY A 89 -12.46 8.15 0.28
C GLY A 89 -11.26 7.81 -0.59
N GLU A 90 -10.15 7.44 0.04
CA GLU A 90 -8.91 7.09 -0.66
C GLU A 90 -9.03 5.77 -1.44
N PHE A 91 -9.68 4.75 -0.88
CA PHE A 91 -9.71 3.43 -1.49
C PHE A 91 -10.76 3.29 -2.61
N TYR A 92 -11.97 3.81 -2.43
CA TYR A 92 -13.08 3.66 -3.37
C TYR A 92 -13.34 4.94 -4.15
N THR A 93 -13.63 6.05 -3.46
CA THR A 93 -14.12 7.29 -4.09
C THR A 93 -13.10 7.85 -5.08
N LYS A 94 -11.85 8.05 -4.64
CA LYS A 94 -10.78 8.59 -5.49
C LYS A 94 -10.33 7.63 -6.59
N ASN A 95 -10.61 6.33 -6.44
CA ASN A 95 -10.35 5.31 -7.47
C ASN A 95 -11.56 5.05 -8.40
N GLY A 96 -12.65 5.83 -8.30
CA GLY A 96 -13.84 5.65 -9.12
C GLY A 96 -14.53 4.30 -8.97
N CYS A 97 -14.34 3.64 -7.81
CA CYS A 97 -14.84 2.29 -7.53
C CYS A 97 -15.96 2.31 -6.49
N ARG A 98 -16.82 1.29 -6.48
CA ARG A 98 -17.89 1.13 -5.47
C ARG A 98 -17.56 -0.03 -4.52
N PRO A 99 -17.85 0.08 -3.21
CA PRO A 99 -17.55 -0.95 -2.20
C PRO A 99 -18.13 -2.34 -2.51
N THR A 100 -19.28 -2.37 -3.17
CA THR A 100 -20.07 -3.60 -3.39
C THR A 100 -19.76 -4.32 -4.70
N LYS A 101 -18.89 -3.77 -5.56
CA LYS A 101 -18.49 -4.49 -6.78
C LYS A 101 -17.39 -5.48 -6.42
N THR A 102 -17.54 -6.73 -6.84
CA THR A 102 -16.44 -7.71 -6.88
C THR A 102 -15.27 -7.05 -7.59
N ILE A 103 -14.22 -6.67 -6.85
CA ILE A 103 -13.13 -5.87 -7.41
C ILE A 103 -12.31 -6.78 -8.33
N ARG A 104 -12.66 -6.75 -9.63
CA ARG A 104 -11.91 -7.42 -10.69
C ARG A 104 -10.87 -6.43 -11.22
N GLY A 105 -9.60 -6.69 -10.91
CA GLY A 105 -8.49 -5.83 -11.30
C GLY A 105 -8.40 -4.57 -10.44
N LEU A 106 -7.67 -4.68 -9.34
CA LEU A 106 -7.30 -3.58 -8.45
C LEU A 106 -6.45 -2.56 -9.21
N THR A 107 -6.74 -1.28 -9.03
CA THR A 107 -5.82 -0.22 -9.48
C THR A 107 -4.52 -0.33 -8.70
N ILE A 108 -3.43 0.17 -9.28
CA ILE A 108 -2.15 0.17 -8.58
C ILE A 108 -2.19 0.94 -7.24
N HIS A 109 -2.99 2.01 -7.15
CA HIS A 109 -3.20 2.71 -5.88
C HIS A 109 -3.92 1.84 -4.85
N GLN A 110 -4.95 1.07 -5.25
CA GLN A 110 -5.60 0.12 -4.35
C GLN A 110 -4.63 -0.98 -3.88
N VAL A 111 -3.73 -1.44 -4.75
CA VAL A 111 -2.66 -2.37 -4.39
C VAL A 111 -1.71 -1.73 -3.37
N PHE A 112 -1.36 -0.47 -3.55
CA PHE A 112 -0.54 0.29 -2.60
C PHE A 112 -1.21 0.41 -1.23
N VAL A 113 -2.51 0.72 -1.17
CA VAL A 113 -3.25 0.75 0.10
C VAL A 113 -3.25 -0.63 0.79
N PHE A 114 -3.46 -1.72 0.05
CA PHE A 114 -3.34 -3.08 0.61
C PHE A 114 -1.92 -3.38 1.11
N TRP A 115 -0.90 -2.90 0.42
CA TRP A 115 0.48 -3.03 0.85
C TRP A 115 0.76 -2.22 2.12
N LEU A 116 0.22 -1.01 2.25
CA LEU A 116 0.30 -0.24 3.49
C LEU A 116 -0.37 -0.96 4.66
N ILE A 117 -1.56 -1.54 4.45
CA ILE A 117 -2.25 -2.37 5.45
C ILE A 117 -1.36 -3.54 5.85
N TYR A 118 -0.73 -4.22 4.88
CA TYR A 118 0.20 -5.32 5.18
C TYR A 118 1.36 -4.88 6.05
N GLN A 119 1.98 -3.73 5.77
CA GLN A 119 3.07 -3.21 6.61
C GLN A 119 2.58 -2.85 8.02
N VAL A 120 1.40 -2.26 8.15
CA VAL A 120 0.78 -1.98 9.47
C VAL A 120 0.50 -3.28 10.24
N MET A 121 -0.06 -4.29 9.57
CA MET A 121 -0.42 -5.59 10.19
C MET A 121 0.80 -6.44 10.59
N LYS A 122 2.02 -6.11 10.16
CA LYS A 122 3.25 -6.71 10.71
C LYS A 122 3.60 -6.15 12.10
N LEU A 123 3.05 -4.99 12.45
CA LEU A 123 3.37 -4.25 13.68
C LEU A 123 2.28 -4.38 14.73
N VAL A 124 1.04 -4.60 14.30
CA VAL A 124 -0.13 -4.71 15.18
C VAL A 124 -0.81 -6.06 15.00
N ASN A 125 -1.41 -6.56 16.07
CA ASN A 125 -2.04 -7.88 16.09
C ASN A 125 -3.55 -7.84 15.83
N THR A 126 -4.14 -6.65 15.69
CA THR A 126 -5.60 -6.50 15.55
C THR A 126 -6.00 -5.43 14.54
N TYR A 127 -7.13 -5.62 13.87
CA TYR A 127 -7.69 -4.61 12.95
C TYR A 127 -8.05 -3.30 13.65
N LYS A 128 -8.51 -3.36 14.90
CA LYS A 128 -8.82 -2.18 15.72
C LYS A 128 -7.62 -1.25 15.89
N GLN A 129 -6.41 -1.82 16.00
CA GLN A 129 -5.17 -1.05 16.06
C GLN A 129 -4.71 -0.57 14.67
N ALA A 130 -4.96 -1.35 13.62
CA ALA A 130 -4.55 -1.01 12.26
C ALA A 130 -5.31 0.18 11.66
N ILE A 131 -6.63 0.28 11.92
CA ILE A 131 -7.52 1.32 11.36
C ILE A 131 -6.98 2.75 11.59
N PRO A 132 -6.71 3.20 12.83
CA PRO A 132 -6.26 4.58 13.06
C PRO A 132 -4.87 4.85 12.46
N LEU A 133 -4.00 3.84 12.37
CA LEU A 133 -2.67 3.98 11.76
C LEU A 133 -2.79 4.12 10.24
N LEU A 134 -3.64 3.31 9.60
CA LEU A 134 -3.91 3.43 8.18
C LEU A 134 -4.55 4.79 7.85
N GLY A 135 -5.51 5.26 8.65
CA GLY A 135 -6.13 6.57 8.46
C GLY A 135 -5.08 7.69 8.38
N ARG A 136 -4.13 7.71 9.33
CA ARG A 136 -3.02 8.69 9.33
C ARG A 136 -2.06 8.52 8.14
N LEU A 137 -1.75 7.27 7.76
CA LEU A 137 -0.93 7.02 6.57
C LEU A 137 -1.58 7.60 5.33
N LEU A 138 -2.88 7.41 5.17
CA LEU A 138 -3.62 7.86 4.00
C LEU A 138 -3.77 9.39 3.92
N GLU A 139 -3.68 10.11 5.05
CA GLU A 139 -3.54 11.56 5.06
C GLU A 139 -2.17 12.03 4.53
N VAL A 140 -1.13 11.21 4.69
CA VAL A 140 0.23 11.51 4.20
C VAL A 140 0.43 11.05 2.76
N PHE A 141 -0.07 9.86 2.43
CA PHE A 141 0.05 9.21 1.13
C PHE A 141 -1.25 9.33 0.36
N THR A 142 -1.61 10.57 0.00
CA THR A 142 -2.84 10.82 -0.75
C THR A 142 -2.76 10.23 -2.16
N LYS A 143 -3.91 9.89 -2.75
CA LYS A 143 -3.94 9.42 -4.14
C LYS A 143 -3.24 10.38 -5.11
N GLU A 144 -3.40 11.70 -4.94
CA GLU A 144 -2.86 12.70 -5.85
C GLU A 144 -1.31 12.70 -5.85
N ASP A 145 -0.70 12.58 -4.66
CA ASP A 145 0.76 12.44 -4.52
C ASP A 145 1.24 11.09 -5.07
N PHE A 146 0.50 10.01 -4.79
CA PHE A 146 0.78 8.69 -5.34
C PHE A 146 0.82 8.71 -6.87
N ASP A 147 -0.22 9.26 -7.52
CA ASP A 147 -0.33 9.29 -8.98
C ASP A 147 0.83 10.08 -9.60
N THR A 148 1.19 11.23 -9.02
CA THR A 148 2.31 12.07 -9.46
C THR A 148 3.63 11.30 -9.43
N ARG A 149 3.89 10.60 -8.32
CA ARG A 149 5.13 9.83 -8.14
C ARG A 149 5.16 8.58 -9.00
N PHE A 150 4.03 7.93 -9.19
CA PHE A 150 3.92 6.76 -10.05
C PHE A 150 4.21 7.11 -11.51
N GLU A 151 3.68 8.21 -12.04
CA GLU A 151 3.97 8.64 -13.42
C GLU A 151 5.44 9.06 -13.59
N ALA A 152 6.04 9.72 -12.59
CA ALA A 152 7.46 10.04 -12.59
C ALA A 152 8.34 8.77 -12.57
N TRP A 153 8.01 7.80 -11.71
CA TRP A 153 8.70 6.51 -11.67
C TRP A 153 8.58 5.77 -13.00
N LYS A 154 7.37 5.66 -13.54
CA LYS A 154 7.13 4.98 -14.81
C LYS A 154 7.94 5.61 -15.95
N SER A 155 8.06 6.94 -16.00
CA SER A 155 8.85 7.64 -17.02
C SER A 155 10.35 7.31 -16.95
N ASN A 156 10.86 6.99 -15.76
CA ASN A 156 12.27 6.67 -15.53
C ASN A 156 12.63 5.18 -15.72
N TYR A 157 11.63 4.29 -15.70
CA TYR A 157 11.84 2.83 -15.75
C TYR A 157 11.11 2.15 -16.93
N SER A 158 10.50 2.92 -17.83
CA SER A 158 9.98 2.41 -19.12
C SER A 158 11.06 2.49 -20.19
N VAL A 159 12.00 1.54 -20.15
CA VAL A 159 12.89 1.17 -21.27
C VAL A 159 12.69 -0.31 -21.57
#